data_AF-A0A927GGD1-F1
#
_entry.id   AF-A0A927GGD1-F1
#
_cell.length_a   1.000
_cell.length_b   1.000
_cell.length_c   1.000
_cell.angle_alpha   90.00
_cell.angle_beta   90.00
_cell.angle_gamma   90.00
#
_symmetry.space_group_name_H-M   'P 1'
#
loop_
_entity.id
_entity.type
_entity.pdbx_description
1 polymer ?
#
loop_
_entity_poly.entity_id
_entity_poly.type
_entity_poly.pdbx_seq_one_letter_code
_entity_poly.pdbx_strand_id
1 'polypeptide(L)'
;MGLVMKVTVRNIMNLWFGDDTPLRQYKIKMNPHLWAACLRVHQTFNPPSGALSQDVYRNSDKVAFARAVQQALQSREVLVDEAY
;
A
#
# COMPACT_ATOMS: atom_id res chain seq x y z
N MET A 1 0.74 -3.90 -22.57
CA MET A 1 -0.08 -4.37 -21.43
C MET A 1 0.80 -4.36 -20.19
N GLY A 2 0.56 -3.45 -19.24
CA GLY A 2 1.33 -3.48 -18.00
C GLY A 2 0.62 -4.26 -16.90
N LEU A 3 1.39 -4.72 -15.93
CA LEU A 3 0.96 -5.72 -14.97
C LEU A 3 0.18 -5.06 -13.83
N VAL A 4 -1.14 -5.28 -13.81
CA VAL A 4 -1.98 -4.96 -12.64
C VAL A 4 -1.61 -5.93 -11.52
N MET A 5 -1.04 -5.39 -10.44
CA MET A 5 -0.60 -6.16 -9.29
C MET A 5 -1.78 -6.59 -8.45
N LYS A 6 -1.83 -7.87 -8.07
CA LYS A 6 -2.76 -8.35 -7.05
C LYS A 6 -2.49 -7.61 -5.74
N VAL A 7 -3.56 -7.08 -5.12
CA VAL A 7 -3.51 -6.29 -3.89
C VAL A 7 -3.36 -7.22 -2.67
N THR A 8 -2.22 -7.90 -2.57
CA THR A 8 -1.88 -8.79 -1.44
C THR A 8 -0.94 -8.06 -0.47
N VAL A 9 -0.95 -8.46 0.81
CA VAL A 9 -0.04 -7.92 1.84
C VAL A 9 1.42 -7.90 1.37
N ARG A 10 1.92 -9.02 0.84
CA ARG A 10 3.30 -9.13 0.34
C ARG A 10 3.58 -8.16 -0.81
N ASN A 11 2.67 -8.05 -1.76
CA ASN A 11 2.85 -7.15 -2.91
C ASN A 11 2.85 -5.68 -2.49
N ILE A 12 1.99 -5.29 -1.55
CA ILE A 12 1.96 -3.94 -0.98
C ILE A 12 3.25 -3.65 -0.23
N MET A 13 3.70 -4.60 0.62
CA MET A 13 4.94 -4.45 1.36
C MET A 13 6.14 -4.25 0.42
N ASN A 14 6.25 -5.08 -0.62
CA ASN A 14 7.33 -4.98 -1.61
C ASN A 14 7.24 -3.69 -2.44
N LEU A 15 6.04 -3.20 -2.74
CA LEU A 15 5.85 -1.95 -3.47
C LEU A 15 6.23 -0.75 -2.61
N TRP A 16 5.82 -0.73 -1.35
CA TRP A 16 5.97 0.44 -0.47
C TRP A 16 7.34 0.49 0.20
N PHE A 17 7.76 -0.60 0.84
CA PHE A 17 9.01 -0.70 1.62
C PHE A 17 10.20 -1.29 0.85
N GLY A 18 10.00 -1.67 -0.42
CA GLY A 18 11.09 -2.18 -1.26
C GLY A 18 12.02 -1.07 -1.74
N ASP A 19 13.24 -1.45 -2.10
CA ASP A 19 14.26 -0.53 -2.61
C ASP A 19 13.81 0.20 -3.88
N ASP A 20 14.29 1.45 -4.05
CA ASP A 20 14.03 2.22 -5.25
C ASP A 20 14.79 1.66 -6.45
N THR A 21 14.12 0.76 -7.16
CA THR A 21 14.63 0.08 -8.35
C THR A 21 13.78 0.45 -9.56
N PRO A 22 14.33 0.40 -10.79
CA PRO A 22 13.54 0.63 -12.01
C PRO A 22 12.30 -0.28 -12.10
N LEU A 23 12.40 -1.50 -11.60
CA LEU A 23 11.28 -2.44 -11.54
C LEU A 23 10.18 -1.96 -10.57
N ARG A 24 10.54 -1.39 -9.41
CA ARG A 24 9.59 -0.79 -8.47
C ARG A 24 8.93 0.44 -9.09
N GLN A 25 9.69 1.33 -9.72
CA GLN A 25 9.14 2.51 -10.40
C GLN A 25 8.17 2.12 -11.52
N TYR A 26 8.50 1.08 -12.29
CA TYR A 26 7.57 0.52 -13.28
C TYR A 26 6.28 0.00 -12.63
N LYS A 27 6.38 -0.75 -11.53
CA LYS A 27 5.20 -1.22 -10.77
C LYS A 27 4.34 -0.07 -10.25
N ILE A 28 4.95 1.01 -9.74
CA ILE A 28 4.24 2.22 -9.29
C ILE A 28 3.47 2.84 -10.47
N LYS A 29 4.14 3.04 -11.63
CA LYS A 29 3.52 3.59 -12.84
C LYS A 29 2.34 2.76 -13.32
N MET A 30 2.44 1.43 -13.22
CA MET A 30 1.38 0.52 -13.64
C MET A 30 0.24 0.38 -12.63
N ASN A 31 0.43 0.80 -11.38
CA ASN A 31 -0.54 0.62 -10.30
C ASN A 31 -0.78 1.93 -9.54
N PRO A 32 -1.22 3.01 -10.22
CA PRO A 32 -1.34 4.34 -9.62
C PRO A 32 -2.37 4.38 -8.48
N HIS A 33 -3.46 3.63 -8.58
CA HIS A 33 -4.48 3.55 -7.51
C HIS A 33 -3.94 2.91 -6.23
N LEU A 34 -3.14 1.85 -6.38
CA LEU A 34 -2.49 1.18 -5.25
C LEU A 34 -1.47 2.12 -4.58
N TRP A 35 -0.64 2.80 -5.38
CA TRP A 35 0.32 3.77 -4.87
C TRP A 35 -0.36 4.94 -4.14
N ALA A 36 -1.44 5.48 -4.70
CA ALA A 36 -2.22 6.53 -4.07
C ALA A 36 -2.86 6.07 -2.74
N ALA A 37 -3.29 4.81 -2.65
CA ALA A 37 -3.80 4.27 -1.39
C ALA A 37 -2.69 4.14 -0.33
N CYS A 38 -1.49 3.68 -0.72
CA CYS A 38 -0.35 3.66 0.19
C CYS A 38 0.01 5.07 0.70
N LEU A 39 0.04 6.08 -0.18
CA LEU A 39 0.30 7.47 0.20
C LEU A 39 -0.74 7.99 1.22
N ARG A 40 -2.03 7.74 0.97
CA ARG A 40 -3.10 8.15 1.91
C ARG A 40 -2.97 7.48 3.26
N VAL A 41 -2.79 6.16 3.28
CA VAL A 41 -2.64 5.42 4.54
C VAL A 41 -1.40 5.88 5.29
N HIS A 42 -0.29 6.15 4.62
CA HIS A 42 0.93 6.62 5.25
C HIS A 42 0.75 7.91 6.06
N GLN A 43 -0.12 8.83 5.61
CA GLN A 43 -0.37 10.10 6.30
C GLN A 43 -1.05 9.92 7.66
N THR A 44 -1.84 8.85 7.84
CA THR A 44 -2.65 8.64 9.04
C THR A 44 -2.28 7.36 9.79
N PHE A 45 -1.34 6.58 9.28
CA PHE A 45 -1.00 5.27 9.84
C PHE A 45 -0.17 5.42 11.10
N ASN A 46 -0.69 4.89 12.20
CA ASN A 46 0.04 4.75 13.45
C ASN A 46 0.58 3.31 13.58
N PRO A 47 1.90 3.09 13.54
CA PRO A 47 2.47 1.75 13.64
C PRO A 47 2.24 1.15 15.04
N PRO A 48 1.87 -0.14 15.14
CA PRO A 48 1.60 -0.79 16.43
C PRO A 48 2.83 -0.89 17.33
N SER A 49 4.05 -0.85 16.78
CA SER A 49 5.28 -0.81 17.56
C SER A 49 5.59 0.57 18.18
N GLY A 50 4.89 1.63 17.78
CA GLY A 50 5.23 3.01 18.14
C GLY A 50 6.43 3.57 17.37
N ALA A 51 6.85 2.93 16.28
CA ALA A 51 7.92 3.43 15.42
C ALA A 51 7.64 4.86 14.92
N LEU A 52 8.64 5.74 15.02
CA LEU A 52 8.52 7.15 14.61
C LEU A 52 8.86 7.39 13.14
N SER A 53 9.58 6.47 12.49
CA SER A 53 9.94 6.55 11.09
C SER A 53 9.80 5.21 10.39
N GLN A 54 9.58 5.25 9.08
CA GLN A 54 9.43 4.06 8.24
C GLN A 54 10.68 3.17 8.24
N ASP A 55 11.87 3.75 8.37
CA ASP A 55 13.15 3.02 8.36
C ASP A 55 13.28 2.04 9.54
N VAL A 56 12.59 2.32 10.65
CA VAL A 56 12.60 1.46 11.84
C VAL A 56 11.35 0.57 11.95
N TYR A 57 10.52 0.51 10.92
CA TYR A 57 9.33 -0.36 10.92
C TYR A 57 9.72 -1.82 11.02
N ARG A 58 9.17 -2.49 12.03
CA ARG A 58 9.27 -3.95 12.19
C ARG A 58 8.38 -4.64 11.18
N ASN A 59 8.59 -5.94 11.01
CA ASN A 59 7.73 -6.74 10.13
C ASN A 59 6.24 -6.63 10.51
N SER A 60 5.92 -6.57 11.80
CA SER A 60 4.55 -6.33 12.30
C SER A 60 3.96 -5.02 11.78
N ASP A 61 4.73 -3.94 11.76
CA ASP A 61 4.29 -2.62 11.29
C ASP A 61 4.06 -2.62 9.79
N LYS A 62 4.97 -3.25 9.03
CA LYS A 62 4.86 -3.39 7.59
C LYS A 62 3.62 -4.20 7.19
N VAL A 63 3.32 -5.27 7.92
CA VAL A 63 2.11 -6.08 7.71
C VAL A 63 0.85 -5.29 8.07
N ALA A 64 0.85 -4.59 9.21
CA ALA A 64 -0.27 -3.77 9.63
C ALA A 64 -0.58 -2.65 8.62
N PHE A 65 0.47 -1.97 8.13
CA PHE A 65 0.36 -0.96 7.07
C PHE A 65 -0.26 -1.56 5.81
N ALA A 66 0.26 -2.69 5.34
CA ALA A 66 -0.24 -3.32 4.14
C ALA A 66 -1.71 -3.77 4.26
N ARG A 67 -2.14 -4.23 5.44
CA ARG A 67 -3.55 -4.52 5.72
C ARG A 67 -4.43 -3.26 5.72
N ALA A 68 -3.95 -2.16 6.31
CA ALA A 68 -4.66 -0.89 6.28
C ALA A 68 -4.84 -0.38 4.83
N VAL A 69 -3.83 -0.55 3.96
CA VAL A 69 -3.94 -0.27 2.52
C VAL A 69 -4.98 -1.15 1.83
N GLN A 70 -5.00 -2.47 2.12
CA GLN A 70 -6.02 -3.36 1.57
C GLN A 70 -7.43 -2.91 1.94
N GLN A 71 -7.65 -2.60 3.22
CA GLN A 71 -8.94 -2.13 3.71
C GLN A 71 -9.35 -0.81 3.03
N ALA A 72 -8.43 0.16 2.92
CA ALA A 72 -8.70 1.44 2.26
C ALA A 72 -9.07 1.29 0.77
N LEU A 73 -8.57 0.25 0.09
CA LEU A 73 -8.94 -0.04 -1.29
C LEU A 73 -10.31 -0.73 -1.37
N GLN A 74 -10.57 -1.71 -0.49
CA GLN A 74 -11.86 -2.39 -0.43
C GLN A 74 -13.01 -1.43 -0.07
N SER A 75 -12.82 -0.57 0.92
CA SER A 75 -13.82 0.46 1.29
C SER A 75 -14.10 1.42 0.14
N ARG A 76 -13.15 1.62 -0.79
CA ARG A 76 -13.35 2.47 -1.97
C ARG A 76 -14.06 1.72 -3.11
N GLU A 77 -13.87 0.42 -3.25
CA GLU A 77 -14.67 -0.40 -4.17
C GLU A 77 -16.15 -0.41 -3.75
N VAL A 78 -16.42 -0.53 -2.45
CA VAL A 78 -17.81 -0.54 -1.94
C VAL A 78 -18.54 0.80 -2.18
N LEU A 79 -17.84 1.94 -2.10
CA LEU A 79 -18.43 3.26 -2.33
C LEU A 79 -18.69 3.61 -3.80
N VAL A 80 -18.12 2.85 -4.75
CA VAL A 80 -18.36 3.08 -6.19
C VAL A 80 -19.56 2.25 -6.68
N ASP A 81 -19.88 1.14 -6.01
CA ASP A 81 -20.99 0.25 -6.39
C ASP A 81 -22.38 0.79 -6.00
N GLU A 82 -22.47 1.68 -5.00
CA GLU A 82 -23.74 2.29 -4.57
C GLU A 82 -24.14 3.56 -5.37
N ALA A 83 -23.39 3.90 -6.42
CA ALA A 83 -23.60 5.11 -7.21
C ALA A 83 -24.19 4.85 -8.61
N TYR A 84 -24.83 3.69 -8.84
CA TYR A 84 -25.46 3.34 -10.13
C TYR A 84 -26.94 2.98 -9.99
#